data_AF-A0A4Y5YVL9-F1
#
_entry.id   AF-A0A4Y5YVL9-F1
#
_cell.length_a   1.000
_cell.length_b   1.000
_cell.length_c   1.000
_cell.angle_alpha   90.00
_cell.angle_beta   90.00
_cell.angle_gamma   90.00
#
_symmetry.space_group_name_H-M   'P 1'
#
loop_
_entity.id
_entity.type
_entity.pdbx_description
1 polymer ?
#
loop_
_entity_poly.entity_id
_entity_poly.type
_entity_poly.pdbx_seq_one_letter_code
_entity_poly.pdbx_strand_id
1 'polypeptide(L)'
;MSRGGALASKDATALIDAAEAVVPTGRISQALHALTIAAQLIDESDGGPGSERVAALRAWLDARFQPGSFDHEESTGLFHRLTEREREVSANVAEGLTNQQIAERLHLSVRTVENHIHRSMRKVGATSRQQLARIFD
;
A
#
# COMPACT_ATOMS: atom_id res chain seq x y z
N MET A 1 36.44 14.67 10.58
CA MET A 1 35.28 14.07 9.88
C MET A 1 34.45 13.30 10.92
N SER A 2 33.14 13.11 10.71
CA SER A 2 32.20 12.30 11.53
C SER A 2 31.24 12.99 12.52
N ARG A 3 30.66 14.15 12.17
CA ARG A 3 29.40 14.63 12.78
C ARG A 3 28.14 14.05 12.11
N GLY A 4 28.25 13.59 10.86
CA GLY A 4 27.11 13.11 10.06
C GLY A 4 26.55 11.75 10.49
N GLY A 5 27.41 10.80 10.88
CA GLY A 5 26.99 9.43 11.24
C GLY A 5 26.13 9.35 12.52
N ALA A 6 26.39 10.21 13.50
CA ALA A 6 25.62 10.24 14.74
C ALA A 6 24.18 10.80 14.57
N LEU A 7 23.96 11.66 13.57
CA LEU A 7 22.64 12.20 13.26
C LEU A 7 21.82 11.15 12.47
N ALA A 8 22.43 10.55 11.43
CA ALA A 8 21.79 9.49 10.64
C ALA A 8 21.38 8.27 11.49
N SER A 9 22.19 7.89 12.48
CA SER A 9 21.86 6.81 13.42
C SER A 9 20.62 7.11 14.28
N LYS A 10 20.45 8.36 14.72
CA LYS A 10 19.26 8.79 15.48
C LYS A 10 18.00 8.80 14.62
N ASP A 11 18.13 9.27 13.39
CA ASP A 11 17.01 9.31 12.43
C ASP A 11 16.56 7.88 12.07
N ALA A 12 17.49 6.96 11.86
CA ALA A 12 17.19 5.54 11.64
C ALA A 12 16.49 4.91 12.86
N THR A 13 16.98 5.19 14.08
CA THR A 13 16.37 4.67 15.32
C THR A 13 14.93 5.14 15.47
N ALA A 14 14.68 6.44 15.24
CA ALA A 14 13.33 7.00 15.32
C ALA A 14 12.36 6.37 14.30
N LEU A 15 12.84 6.04 13.09
CA LEU A 15 12.05 5.37 12.07
C LEU A 15 11.71 3.92 12.44
N ILE A 16 12.65 3.19 13.04
CA ILE A 16 12.40 1.82 13.55
C ILE A 16 11.35 1.87 14.67
N ASP A 17 11.50 2.78 15.63
CA ASP A 17 10.54 2.93 16.73
C ASP A 17 9.14 3.32 16.22
N ALA A 18 9.07 4.20 15.20
CA ALA A 18 7.81 4.55 14.54
C ALA A 18 7.17 3.35 13.82
N ALA A 19 7.96 2.50 13.17
CA ALA A 19 7.47 1.27 12.56
C ALA A 19 6.88 0.33 13.61
N GLU A 20 7.61 0.08 14.71
CA GLU A 20 7.13 -0.76 15.82
C GLU A 20 5.83 -0.23 16.43
N ALA A 21 5.70 1.10 16.59
CA ALA A 21 4.51 1.72 17.16
C ALA A 21 3.26 1.61 16.26
N VAL A 22 3.44 1.53 14.93
CA VAL A 22 2.32 1.51 13.99
C VAL A 22 1.85 0.09 13.64
N VAL A 23 2.69 -0.93 13.89
CA VAL A 23 2.34 -2.33 13.67
C VAL A 23 1.08 -2.78 14.43
N PRO A 24 0.91 -2.48 15.74
CA PRO A 24 -0.30 -2.85 16.47
C PRO A 24 -1.57 -2.20 15.93
N THR A 25 -1.46 -1.09 15.19
CA THR A 25 -2.62 -0.39 14.60
C THR A 25 -3.00 -0.96 13.24
N GLY A 26 -2.32 -2.00 12.74
CA GLY A 26 -2.58 -2.62 11.44
C GLY A 26 -2.14 -1.80 10.22
N ARG A 27 -1.40 -0.70 10.41
CA ARG A 27 -0.93 0.18 9.31
C ARG A 27 0.41 -0.28 8.78
N ILE A 28 0.42 -1.49 8.25
CA ILE A 28 1.67 -2.20 7.96
C ILE A 28 2.48 -1.54 6.83
N SER A 29 1.85 -0.93 5.82
CA SER A 29 2.60 -0.16 4.80
C SER A 29 3.35 1.03 5.38
N GLN A 30 2.80 1.70 6.40
CA GLN A 30 3.53 2.76 7.11
C GLN A 30 4.74 2.17 7.85
N ALA A 31 4.58 1.00 8.48
CA ALA A 31 5.69 0.30 9.12
C ALA A 31 6.79 -0.08 8.12
N LEU A 32 6.42 -0.71 6.99
CA LEU A 32 7.36 -1.12 5.95
C LEU A 32 8.07 0.06 5.28
N HIS A 33 7.36 1.17 5.07
CA HIS A 33 7.95 2.39 4.52
C HIS A 33 9.00 2.97 5.49
N ALA A 34 8.65 3.10 6.77
CA ALA A 34 9.59 3.57 7.79
C ALA A 34 10.83 2.66 7.90
N LEU A 35 10.67 1.34 7.83
CA LEU A 35 11.78 0.38 7.82
C LEU A 35 12.65 0.48 6.58
N THR A 36 12.07 0.80 5.42
CA THR A 36 12.83 1.02 4.19
C THR A 36 13.72 2.24 4.30
N ILE A 37 13.20 3.35 4.84
CA ILE A 37 13.98 4.57 5.06
C ILE A 37 15.04 4.32 6.15
N ALA A 38 14.69 3.63 7.24
CA ALA A 38 15.65 3.28 8.29
C ALA A 38 16.83 2.47 7.76
N ALA A 39 16.57 1.47 6.91
CA ALA A 39 17.62 0.66 6.27
C ALA A 39 18.59 1.52 5.43
N GLN A 40 18.08 2.50 4.68
CA GLN A 40 18.89 3.40 3.85
C GLN A 40 19.79 4.34 4.66
N LEU A 41 19.43 4.63 5.91
CA LEU A 41 20.20 5.49 6.81
C LEU A 41 21.24 4.73 7.63
N ILE A 42 21.13 3.40 7.70
CA ILE A 42 22.09 2.54 8.36
C ILE A 42 23.19 2.20 7.36
N ASP A 43 24.44 2.31 7.77
CA ASP A 43 25.56 1.79 6.98
C ASP A 43 25.46 0.25 6.93
N GLU A 44 25.15 -0.28 5.74
CA GLU A 44 24.97 -1.72 5.51
C GLU A 44 26.20 -2.56 5.89
N SER A 45 27.38 -1.92 5.96
CA SER A 45 28.66 -2.58 6.25
C SER A 45 28.84 -2.94 7.73
N ASP A 46 28.09 -2.28 8.62
CA ASP A 46 28.40 -2.28 10.06
C ASP A 46 27.66 -3.36 10.87
N GLY A 47 26.62 -3.98 10.29
CA GLY A 47 25.86 -5.06 10.94
C GLY A 47 25.33 -4.71 12.34
N GLY A 48 25.15 -3.42 12.65
CA GLY A 48 24.86 -2.95 14.00
C GLY A 48 23.42 -3.22 14.45
N PRO A 49 23.08 -2.93 15.73
CA PRO A 49 21.78 -3.25 16.33
C PRO A 49 20.56 -2.71 15.57
N GLY A 50 20.70 -1.58 14.89
CA GLY A 50 19.64 -1.03 14.03
C GLY A 50 19.34 -1.92 12.81
N SER A 51 20.37 -2.49 12.18
CA SER A 51 20.22 -3.37 11.02
C SER A 51 19.52 -4.68 11.40
N GLU A 52 19.90 -5.25 12.54
CA GLU A 52 19.26 -6.46 13.09
C GLU A 52 17.79 -6.21 13.43
N ARG A 53 17.46 -5.06 14.05
CA ARG A 53 16.07 -4.68 14.34
C ARG A 53 15.23 -4.55 13.07
N VAL A 54 15.74 -3.88 12.04
CA VAL A 54 15.05 -3.75 10.75
C VAL A 54 14.80 -5.11 10.12
N ALA A 55 15.82 -5.97 10.07
CA ALA A 55 15.73 -7.30 9.50
C ALA A 55 14.73 -8.18 10.26
N ALA A 56 14.78 -8.16 11.60
CA ALA A 56 13.88 -8.93 12.45
C ALA A 56 12.43 -8.48 12.30
N LEU A 57 12.17 -7.16 12.30
CA LEU A 57 10.80 -6.66 12.15
C LEU A 57 10.24 -6.91 10.75
N ARG A 58 11.05 -6.76 9.69
CA ARG A 58 10.65 -7.13 8.31
C ARG A 58 10.30 -8.61 8.21
N ALA A 59 11.17 -9.49 8.71
CA ALA A 59 10.92 -10.93 8.69
C ALA A 59 9.65 -11.31 9.46
N TRP A 60 9.40 -10.67 10.61
CA TRP A 60 8.16 -10.87 11.37
C TRP A 60 6.93 -10.39 10.59
N LEU A 61 7.00 -9.22 9.96
CA LEU A 61 5.91 -8.68 9.14
C LEU A 61 5.59 -9.58 7.95
N ASP A 62 6.61 -10.01 7.21
CA ASP A 62 6.47 -10.89 6.06
C ASP A 62 5.92 -12.28 6.44
N ALA A 63 6.26 -12.79 7.64
CA ALA A 63 5.73 -14.05 8.14
C ALA A 63 4.28 -13.94 8.66
N ARG A 64 3.91 -12.77 9.21
CA ARG A 64 2.61 -12.55 9.85
C ARG A 64 1.53 -12.09 8.89
N PHE A 65 1.93 -11.39 7.83
CA PHE A 65 1.05 -10.78 6.85
C PHE A 65 1.52 -11.19 5.44
N GLN A 66 0.61 -11.63 4.57
CA GLN A 66 1.03 -12.00 3.23
C GLN A 66 1.47 -10.75 2.44
N PRO A 67 2.50 -10.85 1.58
CA PRO A 67 2.86 -9.79 0.66
C PRO A 67 1.62 -9.35 -0.15
N GLY A 68 1.21 -8.10 0.01
CA GLY A 68 -0.01 -7.55 -0.63
C GLY A 68 -1.25 -7.49 0.27
N SER A 69 -1.18 -7.92 1.53
CA SER A 69 -2.29 -7.81 2.51
C SER A 69 -2.46 -6.40 3.10
N PHE A 70 -1.87 -5.40 2.46
CA PHE A 70 -1.74 -4.06 3.03
C PHE A 70 -2.46 -3.08 2.14
N ASP A 71 -3.50 -2.48 2.71
CA ASP A 71 -3.68 -1.03 2.81
C ASP A 71 -5.13 -0.69 3.15
N HIS A 72 -5.65 -1.10 4.31
CA HIS A 72 -7.03 -0.74 4.66
C HIS A 72 -7.21 0.79 4.74
N GLU A 73 -6.27 1.56 5.30
CA GLU A 73 -6.39 3.03 5.37
C GLU A 73 -6.23 3.71 4.00
N GLU A 74 -5.24 3.30 3.19
CA GLU A 74 -5.05 3.90 1.86
C GLU A 74 -6.17 3.48 0.92
N SER A 75 -6.56 2.21 0.90
CA SER A 75 -7.68 1.71 0.10
C SER A 75 -9.00 2.33 0.53
N THR A 76 -9.24 2.55 1.83
CA THR A 76 -10.41 3.31 2.31
C THR A 76 -10.37 4.75 1.79
N GLY A 77 -9.21 5.42 1.87
CA GLY A 77 -9.03 6.77 1.32
C GLY A 77 -9.24 6.84 -0.19
N LEU A 78 -8.75 5.85 -0.95
CA LEU A 78 -8.93 5.75 -2.40
C LEU A 78 -10.38 5.43 -2.77
N PHE A 79 -11.03 4.53 -2.04
CA PHE A 79 -12.45 4.20 -2.17
C PHE A 79 -13.33 5.44 -1.98
N HIS A 80 -13.00 6.31 -1.02
CA HIS A 80 -13.74 7.56 -0.80
C HIS A 80 -13.56 8.61 -1.92
N ARG A 81 -12.54 8.49 -2.78
CA ARG A 81 -12.37 9.38 -3.95
C ARG A 81 -13.27 9.01 -5.13
N LEU A 82 -13.81 7.79 -5.13
CA LEU A 82 -14.71 7.30 -6.18
C LEU A 82 -16.13 7.80 -5.93
N THR A 83 -16.83 8.15 -7.01
CA THR A 83 -18.29 8.35 -6.97
C THR A 83 -18.99 7.02 -6.75
N GLU A 84 -20.26 7.04 -6.34
CA GLU A 84 -21.04 5.83 -6.13
C GLU A 84 -20.99 4.88 -7.33
N ARG A 85 -21.17 5.41 -8.54
CA ARG A 85 -21.17 4.59 -9.74
C ARG A 85 -19.79 4.03 -10.09
N GLU A 86 -18.74 4.80 -9.85
CA GLU A 86 -17.35 4.33 -10.01
C GLU A 86 -17.01 3.25 -8.98
N ARG A 87 -17.54 3.34 -7.75
CA ARG A 87 -17.42 2.30 -6.73
C ARG A 87 -18.10 1.01 -7.15
N GLU A 88 -19.36 1.06 -7.57
CA GLU A 88 -20.09 -0.12 -8.04
C GLU A 88 -19.36 -0.81 -9.20
N VAL A 89 -18.90 -0.04 -10.20
CA VAL A 89 -18.14 -0.60 -11.32
C VAL A 89 -16.83 -1.23 -10.82
N SER A 90 -16.07 -0.54 -9.97
CA SER A 90 -14.77 -1.02 -9.48
C SER A 90 -14.91 -2.23 -8.55
N ALA A 91 -15.98 -2.33 -7.77
CA ALA A 91 -16.29 -3.53 -6.97
C ALA A 91 -16.52 -4.75 -7.87
N ASN A 92 -17.28 -4.61 -8.96
CA ASN A 92 -17.45 -5.69 -9.92
C ASN A 92 -16.14 -6.05 -10.67
N VAL A 93 -15.24 -5.08 -10.85
CA VAL A 93 -13.87 -5.35 -11.35
C VAL A 93 -13.10 -6.23 -10.36
N ALA A 94 -13.19 -5.94 -9.06
CA ALA A 94 -12.56 -6.73 -8.00
C ALA A 94 -13.14 -8.14 -7.91
N GLU A 95 -14.43 -8.31 -8.17
CA GLU A 95 -15.07 -9.64 -8.35
C GLU A 95 -14.59 -10.40 -9.60
N GLY A 96 -13.71 -9.81 -10.43
CA GLY A 96 -13.15 -10.44 -11.62
C GLY A 96 -14.07 -10.42 -12.84
N LEU A 97 -15.18 -9.68 -12.82
CA LEU A 97 -16.10 -9.61 -13.94
C LEU A 97 -15.50 -8.88 -15.14
N THR A 98 -15.91 -9.24 -16.35
CA THR A 98 -15.56 -8.54 -17.60
C THR A 98 -16.41 -7.29 -17.81
N ASN A 99 -15.98 -6.37 -18.68
CA ASN A 99 -16.77 -5.17 -18.99
C ASN A 99 -18.18 -5.49 -19.52
N GLN A 100 -18.34 -6.60 -20.26
CA GLN A 100 -19.64 -7.07 -20.76
C GLN A 100 -20.54 -7.52 -19.61
N GLN A 101 -20.03 -8.37 -18.72
CA GLN A 101 -20.78 -8.82 -17.53
C GLN A 101 -21.18 -7.66 -16.62
N ILE A 102 -20.29 -6.68 -16.43
CA ILE A 102 -20.58 -5.47 -15.65
C ILE A 102 -21.66 -4.64 -16.35
N ALA A 103 -21.58 -4.48 -17.67
CA ALA A 103 -22.55 -3.73 -18.45
C ALA A 103 -23.95 -4.36 -18.35
N GLU A 104 -24.04 -5.68 -18.47
CA GLU A 104 -25.29 -6.43 -18.28
C GLU A 104 -25.84 -6.28 -16.86
N ARG A 105 -25.01 -6.55 -15.84
CA ARG A 105 -25.41 -6.51 -14.42
C ARG A 105 -25.86 -5.13 -13.98
N LEU A 106 -25.25 -4.09 -14.52
CA LEU A 106 -25.51 -2.71 -14.14
C LEU A 106 -26.43 -1.97 -15.12
N HIS A 107 -26.99 -2.65 -16.13
CA HIS A 107 -27.82 -2.11 -17.19
C HIS A 107 -27.20 -0.88 -17.90
N LEU A 108 -25.93 -1.01 -18.29
CA LEU A 108 -25.16 0.00 -19.01
C LEU A 108 -24.66 -0.50 -20.36
N SER A 109 -24.12 0.41 -21.18
CA SER A 109 -23.29 0.03 -22.32
C SER A 109 -21.87 -0.35 -21.86
N VAL A 110 -21.21 -1.23 -22.62
CA VAL A 110 -19.79 -1.59 -22.41
C VAL A 110 -18.90 -0.34 -22.44
N ARG A 111 -19.16 0.59 -23.38
CA ARG A 111 -18.47 1.89 -23.49
C ARG A 111 -18.59 2.72 -22.21
N THR A 112 -19.77 2.71 -21.57
CA THR A 112 -19.99 3.44 -20.31
C THR A 112 -19.18 2.81 -19.17
N VAL A 113 -19.13 1.48 -19.10
CA VAL A 113 -18.31 0.75 -18.12
C VAL A 113 -16.83 1.06 -18.29
N GLU A 114 -16.31 1.01 -19.52
CA GLU A 114 -14.92 1.40 -19.83
C GLU A 114 -14.59 2.82 -19.35
N ASN A 115 -15.50 3.76 -19.60
CA ASN A 115 -15.34 5.14 -19.16
C ASN A 115 -15.31 5.27 -17.63
N HIS A 116 -16.15 4.52 -16.91
CA HIS A 116 -16.11 4.49 -15.45
C HIS A 116 -14.81 3.89 -14.92
N ILE A 117 -14.32 2.79 -15.49
CA ILE A 117 -13.04 2.18 -15.12
C ILE A 117 -11.89 3.15 -15.34
N HIS A 118 -11.84 3.81 -16.51
CA HIS A 118 -10.80 4.78 -16.82
C HIS A 118 -10.80 5.99 -15.86
N ARG A 119 -11.99 6.50 -15.51
CA ARG A 119 -12.13 7.58 -14.52
C ARG A 119 -11.71 7.14 -13.12
N SER A 120 -12.10 5.93 -12.72
CA SER A 120 -11.76 5.35 -11.42
C SER A 120 -10.25 5.19 -11.29
N MET A 121 -9.60 4.56 -12.27
CA MET A 121 -8.13 4.42 -12.33
C MET A 121 -7.42 5.76 -12.19
N ARG A 122 -7.86 6.80 -12.92
CA ARG A 122 -7.28 8.14 -12.80
C ARG A 122 -7.44 8.76 -11.41
N LYS A 123 -8.59 8.56 -10.75
CA LYS A 123 -8.87 9.12 -9.42
C LYS A 123 -8.05 8.48 -8.31
N VAL A 124 -7.75 7.20 -8.45
CA VAL A 124 -7.04 6.40 -7.44
C VAL A 124 -5.56 6.22 -7.77
N GLY A 125 -5.09 6.72 -8.92
CA GLY A 125 -3.70 6.57 -9.35
C GLY A 125 -3.34 5.17 -9.87
N ALA A 126 -4.32 4.30 -10.11
CA ALA A 126 -4.07 2.98 -10.68
C ALA A 126 -3.71 3.09 -12.16
N THR A 127 -2.70 2.32 -12.58
CA THR A 127 -2.28 2.24 -13.99
C THR A 127 -2.82 1.00 -14.71
N SER A 128 -3.48 0.10 -13.97
CA SER A 128 -4.07 -1.11 -14.52
C SER A 128 -5.39 -1.48 -13.84
N ARG A 129 -6.22 -2.26 -14.56
CA ARG A 129 -7.46 -2.85 -14.03
C ARG A 129 -7.20 -3.65 -12.76
N GLN A 130 -6.08 -4.38 -12.71
CA GLN A 130 -5.73 -5.21 -11.56
C GLN A 130 -5.32 -4.37 -10.34
N GLN A 131 -4.63 -3.24 -10.56
CA GLN A 131 -4.40 -2.27 -9.47
C GLN A 131 -5.69 -1.62 -8.98
N LEU A 132 -6.66 -1.34 -9.88
CA LEU A 132 -7.98 -0.84 -9.47
C LEU A 132 -8.73 -1.85 -8.58
N ALA A 133 -8.61 -3.15 -8.88
CA ALA A 133 -9.25 -4.21 -8.10
C ALA A 133 -8.78 -4.27 -6.64
N ARG A 134 -7.48 -4.04 -6.39
CA ARG A 134 -6.85 -4.13 -5.06
C ARG A 134 -7.39 -3.13 -4.02
N ILE A 135 -8.15 -2.12 -4.45
CA ILE A 135 -8.79 -1.17 -3.54
C ILE A 135 -9.92 -1.82 -2.73
N PHE A 136 -10.38 -3.01 -3.14
CA PHE A 136 -11.47 -3.76 -2.53
C PHE A 136 -11.01 -5.09 -1.89
N ASP A 137 -9.70 -5.34 -1.85
CA ASP A 137 -9.10 -6.53 -1.20
C ASP A 137 -9.02 -6.38 0.33
#